data_AF-A0A350CZ07-F1
#
_entry.id   AF-A0A350CZ07-F1
#
_cell.length_a   1.000
_cell.length_b   1.000
_cell.length_c   1.000
_cell.angle_alpha   90.00
_cell.angle_beta   90.00
_cell.angle_gamma   90.00
#
_symmetry.space_group_name_H-M   'P 1'
#
loop_
_entity.id
_entity.type
_entity.pdbx_description
1 polymer ?
#
loop_
_entity_poly.entity_id
_entity_poly.type
_entity_poly.pdbx_seq_one_letter_code
_entity_poly.pdbx_strand_id
1 'polypeptide(L)'
;MMLQELLLMAKDIDLIMASHATYISKLEKSIKNNQPFEHKSHKDCSFGKRFYPEVYARLEEYPPHIRELIEEIEKTHREFHEIAFEVEKASSEEEKLKILNMVKDKSTELFQLLLKLGRVLRKEEQDTT
;
A
#
# COMPACT_ATOMS: atom_id res chain seq x y z
N MET A 1 -21.97 10.32 -3.40
CA MET A 1 -22.17 9.10 -4.23
C MET A 1 -21.37 7.96 -3.60
N MET A 2 -21.88 6.73 -3.56
CA MET A 2 -21.29 5.58 -2.81
C MET A 2 -19.79 5.35 -3.11
N LEU A 3 -19.33 5.64 -4.33
CA LEU A 3 -17.95 5.43 -4.77
C LEU A 3 -17.05 6.69 -4.76
N GLN A 4 -17.54 7.85 -4.33
CA GLN A 4 -16.85 9.13 -4.56
C GLN A 4 -15.47 9.21 -3.90
N GLU A 5 -15.34 8.82 -2.63
CA GLU A 5 -14.05 8.82 -1.92
C GLU A 5 -13.05 7.86 -2.54
N LEU A 6 -13.54 6.69 -2.94
CA LEU A 6 -12.74 5.65 -3.58
C LEU A 6 -12.22 6.10 -4.96
N LEU A 7 -13.04 6.82 -5.72
CA LEU A 7 -12.66 7.43 -7.00
C LEU A 7 -11.62 8.55 -6.82
N LEU A 8 -11.79 9.40 -5.81
CA LEU A 8 -10.80 10.43 -5.48
C LEU A 8 -9.45 9.80 -5.13
N MET A 9 -9.45 8.73 -4.33
CA MET A 9 -8.23 7.99 -4.02
C MET A 9 -7.61 7.32 -5.25
N ALA A 10 -8.44 6.77 -6.14
CA ALA A 10 -7.97 6.12 -7.36
C ALA A 10 -7.26 7.08 -8.33
N LYS A 11 -7.60 8.38 -8.30
CA LYS A 11 -6.89 9.42 -9.07
C LYS A 11 -5.46 9.65 -8.56
N ASP A 12 -5.20 9.32 -7.29
CA ASP A 12 -3.90 9.50 -6.64
C ASP A 12 -3.06 8.20 -6.59
N ILE A 13 -3.44 7.15 -7.34
CA ILE A 13 -2.70 5.87 -7.35
C ILE A 13 -1.21 6.08 -7.66
N ASP A 14 -0.87 6.93 -8.63
CA ASP A 14 0.52 7.21 -9.00
C ASP A 14 1.30 7.84 -7.84
N LEU A 15 0.65 8.74 -7.07
CA LEU A 15 1.23 9.36 -5.89
C LEU A 15 1.42 8.35 -4.75
N ILE A 16 0.44 7.46 -4.55
CA ILE A 16 0.52 6.36 -3.59
C ILE A 16 1.71 5.46 -3.93
N MET A 17 1.83 5.04 -5.20
CA MET A 17 2.93 4.20 -5.67
C MET A 17 4.29 4.88 -5.49
N ALA A 18 4.42 6.14 -5.88
CA ALA A 18 5.65 6.92 -5.71
C ALA A 18 6.07 7.05 -4.24
N SER A 19 5.10 7.26 -3.33
CA SER A 19 5.36 7.34 -1.89
C SER A 19 5.93 6.02 -1.34
N HIS A 20 5.38 4.88 -1.76
CA HIS A 20 5.87 3.56 -1.33
C HIS A 20 7.23 3.22 -1.96
N ALA A 21 7.46 3.55 -3.24
CA ALA A 21 8.77 3.41 -3.87
C ALA A 21 9.85 4.24 -3.16
N THR A 22 9.49 5.44 -2.69
CA THR A 22 10.36 6.29 -1.86
C THR A 22 10.66 5.65 -0.51
N TYR A 23 9.66 5.03 0.13
CA TYR A 23 9.84 4.30 1.38
C TYR A 23 10.83 3.13 1.23
N ILE A 24 10.70 2.33 0.16
CA ILE A 24 11.65 1.25 -0.17
C ILE A 24 13.06 1.80 -0.39
N SER A 25 13.18 2.91 -1.11
CA SER A 25 14.46 3.56 -1.35
C SER A 25 15.13 4.03 -0.06
N LYS A 26 14.34 4.46 0.93
CA LYS A 26 14.85 4.82 2.27
C LYS A 26 15.32 3.59 3.06
N LEU A 27 14.57 2.49 3.00
CA LEU A 27 14.96 1.22 3.60
C LEU A 27 16.27 0.69 2.98
N GLU A 28 16.39 0.70 1.66
CA GLU A 28 17.61 0.28 0.98
C GLU A 28 18.82 1.14 1.39
N LYS A 29 18.64 2.46 1.51
CA LYS A 29 19.69 3.36 1.99
C LYS A 29 20.04 3.14 3.45
N SER A 30 19.07 2.84 4.33
CA SER A 30 19.36 2.59 5.74
C SER A 30 20.19 1.32 5.91
N ILE A 31 19.87 0.27 5.15
CA ILE A 31 20.65 -0.97 5.11
C ILE A 31 22.08 -0.69 4.59
N LYS A 32 22.20 -0.08 3.41
CA LYS A 32 23.50 0.19 2.77
C LYS A 32 24.45 1.04 3.63
N ASN A 33 23.91 2.01 4.35
CA ASN A 33 24.70 2.96 5.14
C ASN A 33 24.77 2.58 6.62
N ASN A 34 24.20 1.42 7.01
CA ASN A 34 24.04 0.98 8.39
C ASN A 34 23.47 2.08 9.31
N GLN A 35 22.39 2.73 8.85
CA GLN A 35 21.68 3.77 9.58
C GLN A 35 20.33 3.24 10.09
N PRO A 36 19.77 3.85 11.15
CA PRO A 36 18.41 3.54 11.60
C PRO A 36 17.41 3.74 10.45
N PHE A 37 16.43 2.83 10.34
CA PHE A 37 15.33 3.00 9.41
C PHE A 37 14.17 3.74 10.09
N GLU A 38 13.80 4.90 9.57
CA GLU A 38 12.63 5.63 10.07
C GLU A 38 11.34 4.96 9.58
N HIS A 39 10.97 3.87 10.26
CA HIS A 39 9.77 3.10 9.96
C HIS A 39 8.49 3.94 10.18
N LYS A 40 7.50 3.70 9.31
CA LYS A 40 6.12 4.19 9.46
C LYS A 40 5.18 3.00 9.40
N SER A 41 4.19 2.98 10.28
CA SER A 41 3.14 1.95 10.25
C SER A 41 2.25 2.09 9.01
N HIS A 42 1.52 1.03 8.68
CA HIS A 42 0.52 1.06 7.60
C HIS A 42 -0.62 2.06 7.86
N LYS A 43 -0.86 2.49 9.10
CA LYS A 43 -1.87 3.53 9.40
C LYS A 43 -1.30 4.94 9.33
N ASP A 44 0.00 5.09 9.59
CA ASP A 44 0.67 6.39 9.68
C ASP A 44 1.32 6.85 8.37
N CYS A 45 1.38 5.98 7.36
CA CYS A 45 1.79 6.37 6.02
C CYS A 45 0.76 7.30 5.36
N SER A 46 1.17 8.08 4.35
CA SER A 46 0.27 9.04 3.67
C SER A 46 -0.96 8.38 3.06
N PHE A 47 -0.81 7.17 2.55
CA PHE A 47 -1.91 6.35 2.05
C PHE A 47 -2.83 5.92 3.20
N GLY A 48 -2.29 5.28 4.24
CA GLY A 48 -3.04 4.81 5.41
C GLY A 48 -3.87 5.90 6.08
N LYS A 49 -3.29 7.10 6.26
CA LYS A 49 -3.97 8.26 6.86
C LYS A 49 -5.23 8.71 6.13
N ARG A 50 -5.33 8.42 4.83
CA ARG A 50 -6.52 8.66 4.01
C ARG A 50 -7.39 7.40 3.89
N PHE A 51 -6.75 6.27 3.58
CA PHE A 51 -7.38 4.98 3.34
C PHE A 51 -8.29 4.54 4.48
N TYR A 52 -7.80 4.53 5.72
CA TYR A 52 -8.58 4.03 6.84
C TYR A 52 -9.84 4.88 7.14
N PRO A 53 -9.75 6.21 7.29
CA PRO A 53 -10.93 7.02 7.58
C PRO A 53 -11.87 7.26 6.38
N GLU A 54 -11.36 7.32 5.14
CA GLU A 54 -12.16 7.72 3.97
C GLU A 54 -12.75 6.51 3.22
N VAL A 55 -12.00 5.42 3.13
CA VAL A 55 -12.35 4.23 2.33
C VAL A 55 -12.70 3.05 3.21
N TYR A 56 -11.77 2.60 4.06
CA TYR A 56 -11.95 1.39 4.85
C TYR A 56 -13.09 1.52 5.88
N ALA A 57 -13.31 2.70 6.44
CA ALA A 57 -14.44 2.96 7.35
C ALA A 57 -15.82 2.75 6.69
N ARG A 58 -15.89 2.75 5.36
CA ARG A 58 -17.11 2.66 4.56
C ARG A 58 -17.17 1.34 3.78
N LEU A 59 -16.38 0.34 4.18
CA LEU A 59 -16.18 -0.91 3.45
C LEU A 59 -17.51 -1.60 3.08
N GLU A 60 -18.48 -1.60 3.99
CA GLU A 60 -19.80 -2.22 3.80
C GLU A 60 -20.72 -1.46 2.82
N GLU A 61 -20.37 -0.22 2.47
CA GLU A 61 -21.11 0.54 1.48
C GLU A 61 -20.72 0.14 0.05
N TYR A 62 -19.60 -0.55 -0.17
CA TYR A 62 -19.12 -0.87 -1.51
C TYR A 62 -19.74 -2.17 -2.06
N PRO A 63 -19.90 -2.29 -3.40
CA PRO A 63 -20.25 -3.56 -4.05
C PRO A 63 -19.31 -4.69 -3.61
N PRO A 64 -19.80 -5.95 -3.47
CA PRO A 64 -19.01 -7.05 -2.93
C PRO A 64 -17.64 -7.25 -3.58
N HIS A 65 -17.58 -7.17 -4.91
CA HIS A 65 -16.33 -7.35 -5.66
C HIS A 65 -15.30 -6.21 -5.44
N ILE A 66 -15.77 -5.00 -5.09
CA ILE A 66 -14.92 -3.85 -4.73
C ILE A 66 -14.44 -4.01 -3.29
N ARG A 67 -15.34 -4.40 -2.38
CA ARG A 67 -15.00 -4.68 -0.98
C ARG A 67 -13.90 -5.73 -0.87
N GLU A 68 -14.05 -6.87 -1.55
CA GLU A 68 -13.03 -7.93 -1.58
C GLU A 68 -11.66 -7.41 -2.04
N LEU A 69 -11.66 -6.54 -3.06
CA LEU A 69 -10.43 -5.92 -3.57
C LEU A 69 -9.82 -4.92 -2.57
N ILE A 70 -10.65 -4.14 -1.86
CA ILE A 70 -10.19 -3.22 -0.81
C ILE A 70 -9.57 -3.99 0.36
N GLU A 71 -10.17 -5.11 0.77
CA GLU A 71 -9.61 -5.99 1.80
C GLU A 71 -8.28 -6.61 1.37
N GLU A 72 -8.16 -7.03 0.10
CA GLU A 72 -6.92 -7.54 -0.47
C GLU A 72 -5.82 -6.47 -0.48
N ILE A 73 -6.17 -5.21 -0.79
CA ILE A 73 -5.27 -4.06 -0.72
C ILE A 73 -4.84 -3.78 0.73
N GLU A 74 -5.79 -3.76 1.68
CA GLU A 74 -5.49 -3.50 3.09
C GLU A 74 -4.52 -4.54 3.65
N LYS A 75 -4.81 -5.82 3.40
CA LYS A 75 -3.98 -6.93 3.84
C LYS A 75 -2.56 -6.81 3.26
N THR A 76 -2.45 -6.64 1.95
CA THR A 76 -1.16 -6.54 1.26
C THR A 76 -0.35 -5.32 1.74
N HIS A 77 -1.03 -4.19 1.97
CA HIS A 77 -0.42 -2.97 2.50
C HIS A 77 0.07 -3.13 3.96
N ARG A 78 -0.71 -3.80 4.81
CA ARG A 78 -0.29 -4.14 6.17
C ARG A 78 0.94 -5.05 6.16
N GLU A 79 0.90 -6.13 5.39
CA GLU A 79 2.03 -7.06 5.23
C GLU A 79 3.30 -6.36 4.73
N PHE A 80 3.18 -5.45 3.76
CA PHE A 80 4.30 -4.64 3.26
C PHE A 80 5.01 -3.90 4.40
N HIS A 81 4.25 -3.22 5.26
CA HIS A 81 4.81 -2.46 6.38
C HIS A 81 5.33 -3.38 7.49
N GLU A 82 4.63 -4.46 7.81
CA GLU A 82 5.06 -5.43 8.83
C GLU A 82 6.38 -6.09 8.45
N ILE A 83 6.53 -6.55 7.20
CA ILE A 83 7.79 -7.10 6.69
C ILE A 83 8.91 -6.05 6.79
N ALA A 84 8.64 -4.80 6.40
CA ALA A 84 9.64 -3.74 6.48
C ALA A 84 10.11 -3.46 7.92
N PHE A 85 9.23 -3.63 8.91
CA PHE A 85 9.57 -3.44 10.33
C PHE A 85 10.52 -4.52 10.86
N GLU A 86 10.51 -5.73 10.29
CA GLU A 86 11.40 -6.82 10.70
C GLU A 86 12.89 -6.47 10.49
N VAL A 87 13.22 -5.46 9.68
CA VAL A 87 14.61 -4.99 9.49
C VAL A 87 15.27 -4.56 10.80
N GLU A 88 14.49 -4.08 11.77
CA GLU A 88 14.96 -3.65 13.09
C GLU A 88 15.38 -4.83 13.96
N LYS A 89 14.88 -6.05 13.69
CA LYS A 89 15.21 -7.27 14.42
C LYS A 89 16.33 -8.08 13.73
N ALA A 90 16.68 -7.74 12.50
CA ALA A 90 17.68 -8.45 11.73
C ALA A 90 19.09 -8.25 12.31
N SER A 91 19.81 -9.35 12.47
CA SER A 91 21.13 -9.41 13.11
C SER A 91 22.28 -9.31 12.11
N SER A 92 22.00 -9.53 10.83
CA SER A 92 22.99 -9.52 9.76
C SER A 92 22.55 -8.73 8.53
N GLU A 93 23.51 -8.29 7.72
CA GLU A 93 23.23 -7.64 6.43
C GLU A 93 22.49 -8.59 5.47
N GLU A 94 22.81 -9.88 5.48
CA GLU A 94 22.13 -10.88 4.65
C GLU A 94 20.63 -10.96 4.98
N GLU A 95 20.26 -10.99 6.26
CA GLU A 95 18.87 -10.96 6.71
C GLU A 95 18.17 -9.67 6.29
N LYS A 96 18.83 -8.52 6.44
CA LYS A 96 18.30 -7.22 6.00
C LYS A 96 18.04 -7.18 4.49
N LEU A 97 18.92 -7.77 3.68
CA LEU A 97 18.75 -7.86 2.23
C LEU A 97 17.60 -8.80 1.84
N LYS A 98 17.41 -9.92 2.55
CA LYS A 98 16.24 -10.78 2.36
C LYS A 98 14.93 -10.04 2.64
N ILE A 99 14.88 -9.31 3.76
CA ILE A 99 13.73 -8.47 4.12
C ILE A 99 13.47 -7.42 3.04
N LEU A 100 14.50 -6.71 2.57
CA LEU A 100 14.35 -5.72 1.49
C LEU A 100 13.73 -6.33 0.22
N ASN A 101 14.14 -7.54 -0.17
CA ASN A 101 13.54 -8.22 -1.33
C ASN A 101 12.08 -8.57 -1.08
N MET A 102 11.73 -9.11 0.11
CA MET A 102 10.34 -9.39 0.47
C MET A 102 9.46 -8.13 0.45
N VAL A 103 9.99 -6.98 0.90
CA VAL A 103 9.30 -5.68 0.83
C VAL A 103 9.08 -5.26 -0.63
N LYS A 104 10.08 -5.43 -1.51
CA LYS A 104 9.96 -5.13 -2.95
C LYS A 104 8.92 -6.00 -3.65
N ASP A 105 8.90 -7.29 -3.34
CA ASP A 105 7.92 -8.24 -3.87
C ASP A 105 6.50 -7.85 -3.42
N LYS A 106 6.31 -7.61 -2.12
CA LYS A 106 5.02 -7.20 -1.56
C LYS A 106 4.54 -5.85 -2.10
N SER A 107 5.46 -4.91 -2.36
CA SER A 107 5.13 -3.64 -3.02
C SER A 107 4.65 -3.85 -4.45
N THR A 108 5.22 -4.80 -5.18
CA THR A 108 4.80 -5.13 -6.54
C THR A 108 3.37 -5.69 -6.55
N GLU A 109 3.07 -6.59 -5.62
CA GLU A 109 1.70 -7.09 -5.39
C GLU A 109 0.72 -5.94 -5.09
N LEU A 110 1.10 -5.04 -4.16
CA LEU A 110 0.26 -3.88 -3.82
C LEU A 110 -0.01 -2.99 -5.04
N PHE A 111 0.99 -2.73 -5.86
CA PHE A 111 0.83 -1.91 -7.06
C PHE A 111 -0.10 -2.56 -8.08
N GLN A 112 -0.01 -3.88 -8.26
CA GLN A 112 -0.92 -4.62 -9.14
C GLN A 112 -2.37 -4.52 -8.66
N LEU A 113 -2.60 -4.58 -7.35
CA LEU A 113 -3.94 -4.43 -6.75
C LEU A 113 -4.48 -3.00 -6.91
N LEU A 114 -3.66 -1.97 -6.68
CA LEU A 114 -4.05 -0.58 -6.91
C LEU A 114 -4.43 -0.33 -8.37
N LEU A 115 -3.62 -0.84 -9.32
CA LEU A 115 -3.92 -0.74 -10.75
C LEU A 115 -5.18 -1.53 -11.15
N LYS A 116 -5.44 -2.68 -10.51
CA LYS A 116 -6.68 -3.44 -10.67
C LYS A 116 -7.87 -2.62 -10.16
N LEU A 117 -7.78 -2.01 -8.98
CA LEU A 117 -8.83 -1.14 -8.43
C LEU A 117 -9.14 0.02 -9.36
N GLY A 118 -8.12 0.74 -9.83
CA GLY A 118 -8.31 1.84 -10.78
C GLY A 118 -9.00 1.41 -12.08
N ARG A 119 -8.73 0.20 -12.58
CA ARG A 119 -9.42 -0.36 -13.75
C ARG A 119 -10.88 -0.69 -13.47
N VAL A 120 -11.16 -1.33 -12.34
CA VAL A 120 -12.53 -1.67 -11.91
C VAL A 120 -13.37 -0.41 -11.78
N LEU A 121 -12.86 0.60 -11.09
CA LEU A 121 -13.61 1.85 -10.86
C LEU A 121 -13.90 2.63 -12.14
N ARG A 122 -12.96 2.68 -13.08
CA ARG A 122 -13.21 3.30 -14.39
C ARG A 122 -14.30 2.59 -15.18
N LYS A 123 -14.42 1.27 -15.04
CA LYS A 123 -15.47 0.50 -15.69
C LYS A 123 -16.83 0.79 -15.06
N GLU A 124 -16.90 0.83 -13.72
CA GLU A 124 -18.13 1.19 -13.00
C GLU A 124 -18.61 2.61 -13.34
N GLU A 125 -17.70 3.59 -13.49
CA GLU A 125 -18.07 4.95 -13.94
C GLU A 125 -18.64 4.97 -15.37
N GLN A 126 -18.12 4.13 -16.29
CA GLN A 126 -18.63 4.02 -17.66
C GLN A 126 -19.98 3.31 -17.72
N ASP A 127 -20.18 2.27 -16.92
CA ASP A 127 -21.44 1.49 -16.90
C ASP A 127 -22.59 2.25 -16.21
N THR A 128 -22.29 3.33 -15.48
CA THR A 128 -23.27 4.20 -14.79
C THR A 128 -23.54 5.56 -15.44
N THR A 129 -22.88 5.86 -16.57
CA THR A 129 -23.08 7.07 -17.39
C THR A 129 -23.81 6.75 -18.68
#